data_AF-A0AAN8FVS3-F1
#
_entry.id   AF-A0AAN8FVS3-F1
#
_cell.length_a   1.000
_cell.length_b   1.000
_cell.length_c   1.000
_cell.angle_alpha   90.00
_cell.angle_beta   90.00
_cell.angle_gamma   90.00
#
_symmetry.space_group_name_H-M   'P 1'
#
loop_
_entity.id
_entity.type
_entity.pdbx_description
1 polymer ?
#
loop_
_entity_poly.entity_id
_entity_poly.type
_entity_poly.pdbx_seq_one_letter_code
_entity_poly.pdbx_strand_id
1 'polypeptide(L)'
;RITDDMEAEFGAMGSLLRCGWRQTCFASQVKKYADMYTFNVYNIVEYSPLHFFNSPIYLLPHEEKFLHGIGCANRKIQEVRESEEIPADTKQEADN
;
A
#
# COMPACT_ATOMS: atom_id res chain seq x y z
N ARG A 1 -7.35 26.90 -7.00
CA ARG A 1 -7.46 26.46 -8.41
C ARG A 1 -7.38 24.96 -8.51
N ILE A 2 -6.22 24.30 -8.39
CA ILE A 2 -6.12 22.82 -8.52
C ILE A 2 -7.10 22.07 -7.60
N THR A 3 -7.21 22.48 -6.33
CA THR A 3 -8.15 21.86 -5.38
C THR A 3 -9.61 22.08 -5.78
N ASP A 4 -9.95 23.28 -6.24
CA ASP A 4 -11.32 23.64 -6.63
C ASP A 4 -11.73 22.90 -7.91
N ASP A 5 -10.79 22.76 -8.85
CA ASP A 5 -10.98 22.01 -10.10
C ASP A 5 -11.22 20.52 -9.79
N MET A 6 -10.43 19.94 -8.87
CA MET A 6 -10.63 18.56 -8.40
C MET A 6 -11.97 18.37 -7.68
N GLU A 7 -12.40 19.32 -6.85
CA GLU A 7 -13.65 19.20 -6.10
C GLU A 7 -14.88 19.29 -7.01
N ALA A 8 -14.82 20.10 -8.07
CA ALA A 8 -15.91 20.25 -9.02
C ALA A 8 -16.27 18.94 -9.74
N GLU A 9 -15.32 18.01 -9.91
CA GLU A 9 -15.56 16.69 -10.54
C GLU A 9 -16.46 15.78 -9.70
N PHE A 10 -16.44 15.92 -8.37
CA PHE A 10 -17.23 15.09 -7.44
C PHE A 10 -18.64 15.65 -7.19
N GLY A 11 -18.97 16.79 -7.78
CA GLY A 11 -20.26 17.46 -7.67
C GLY A 11 -20.25 18.66 -6.72
N ALA A 12 -21.44 19.19 -6.41
CA ALA A 12 -21.58 20.49 -5.76
C ALA A 12 -20.96 20.60 -4.35
N MET A 13 -20.80 19.49 -3.63
CA MET A 13 -20.17 19.46 -2.31
C MET A 13 -18.79 18.79 -2.30
N GLY A 14 -18.24 18.46 -3.47
CA GLY A 14 -16.95 17.80 -3.58
C GLY A 14 -16.94 16.34 -3.11
N SER A 15 -15.75 15.83 -2.84
CA SER A 15 -15.53 14.43 -2.47
C SER A 15 -15.97 14.14 -1.04
N LEU A 16 -16.65 13.01 -0.84
CA LEU A 16 -17.00 12.52 0.49
C LEU A 16 -15.76 12.27 1.38
N LEU A 17 -14.60 11.97 0.77
CA LEU A 17 -13.41 11.53 1.51
C LEU A 17 -12.40 12.64 1.79
N ARG A 18 -12.40 13.71 1.01
CA ARG A 18 -11.38 14.78 1.11
C ARG A 18 -11.86 16.12 0.56
N CYS A 19 -11.19 17.17 1.00
CA CYS A 19 -11.25 18.52 0.46
C CYS A 19 -9.80 18.97 0.22
N GLY A 20 -9.36 18.93 -1.04
CA GLY A 20 -7.96 19.04 -1.44
C GLY A 20 -7.01 18.11 -0.68
N TRP A 21 -6.10 18.70 0.09
CA TRP A 21 -5.10 17.98 0.90
C TRP A 21 -5.63 17.51 2.26
N ARG A 22 -6.82 17.95 2.67
CA ARG A 22 -7.43 17.63 3.96
C ARG A 22 -8.41 16.48 3.82
N GLN A 23 -8.41 15.58 4.80
CA GLN A 23 -9.41 14.52 4.90
C GLN A 23 -10.70 15.05 5.54
N THR A 24 -11.87 14.56 5.12
CA THR A 24 -13.16 14.90 5.74
C THR A 24 -13.33 14.17 7.07
N CYS A 25 -14.20 14.69 7.94
CA CYS A 25 -14.56 13.99 9.19
C CYS A 25 -15.12 12.58 8.92
N PHE A 26 -15.89 12.41 7.84
CA PHE A 26 -16.39 11.10 7.42
C PHE A 26 -15.25 10.12 7.15
N ALA A 27 -14.25 10.53 6.36
CA ALA A 27 -13.14 9.64 6.05
C ALA A 27 -12.27 9.35 7.28
N SER A 28 -12.11 10.30 8.20
CA SER A 28 -11.45 10.03 9.49
C SER A 28 -12.21 9.01 10.33
N GLN A 29 -13.55 9.03 10.29
CA GLN A 29 -14.38 8.02 10.95
C GLN A 29 -14.24 6.65 10.29
N VAL A 30 -14.29 6.58 8.96
CA VAL A 30 -14.09 5.31 8.21
C VAL A 30 -12.74 4.69 8.59
N LYS A 31 -11.66 5.48 8.58
CA LYS A 31 -10.33 4.98 8.96
C LYS A 31 -10.24 4.46 10.40
N LYS A 32 -11.02 5.05 11.32
CA LYS A 32 -10.96 4.71 12.75
C LYS A 32 -11.86 3.54 13.12
N TYR A 33 -13.01 3.41 12.46
CA TYR A 33 -14.08 2.50 12.89
C TYR A 33 -14.35 1.36 11.92
N ALA A 34 -13.94 1.46 10.65
CA ALA A 34 -14.10 0.38 9.69
C ALA A 34 -12.77 -0.34 9.49
N ASP A 35 -12.72 -1.62 9.87
CA ASP A 35 -11.55 -2.48 9.62
C ASP A 35 -11.33 -2.70 8.11
N MET A 36 -12.42 -2.78 7.35
CA MET A 36 -12.43 -2.86 5.89
C MET A 36 -13.52 -1.96 5.32
N TYR A 37 -13.27 -1.44 4.12
CA TYR A 37 -14.26 -0.68 3.36
C TYR A 37 -14.26 -1.16 1.90
N THR A 38 -15.44 -1.32 1.33
CA THR A 38 -15.63 -1.67 -0.09
C THR A 38 -16.81 -0.89 -0.64
N PHE A 39 -16.90 -0.79 -1.97
CA PHE A 39 -18.08 -0.21 -2.63
C PHE A 39 -19.30 -1.15 -2.53
N ASN A 40 -19.07 -2.46 -2.60
CA ASN A 40 -20.09 -3.50 -2.50
C ASN A 40 -19.60 -4.66 -1.63
N VAL A 41 -20.51 -5.31 -0.90
CA VAL A 41 -20.23 -6.48 -0.06
C VAL A 41 -19.80 -7.69 -0.88
N TYR A 42 -20.28 -7.81 -2.13
CA TYR A 42 -19.86 -8.92 -3.01
C TYR A 42 -18.37 -8.93 -3.33
N ASN A 43 -17.68 -7.80 -3.20
CA ASN A 43 -16.22 -7.75 -3.38
C ASN A 43 -15.49 -8.63 -2.35
N ILE A 44 -16.11 -8.97 -1.22
CA ILE A 44 -15.54 -9.86 -0.20
C ILE A 44 -15.67 -11.34 -0.64
N VAL A 45 -16.66 -11.67 -1.47
CA VAL A 45 -16.94 -13.05 -1.90
C VAL A 45 -15.87 -13.56 -2.87
N GLU A 46 -15.18 -12.67 -3.57
CA GLU A 46 -14.04 -13.02 -4.44
C GLU A 46 -12.82 -13.54 -3.65
N TYR A 47 -12.76 -13.26 -2.35
CA TYR A 47 -11.71 -13.75 -1.47
C TYR A 47 -12.08 -15.10 -0.86
N SER A 48 -11.08 -15.94 -0.60
CA SER A 48 -11.27 -17.16 0.17
C SER A 48 -11.84 -16.84 1.56
N PRO A 49 -12.76 -17.66 2.12
CA PRO A 49 -13.28 -17.46 3.48
C PRO A 49 -12.21 -17.42 4.58
N LEU A 50 -11.00 -17.91 4.28
CA LEU A 50 -9.84 -17.90 5.18
C LEU A 50 -8.80 -16.83 4.81
N HIS A 51 -9.15 -15.87 3.95
CA HIS A 51 -8.23 -14.80 3.57
C HIS A 51 -7.98 -13.86 4.75
N PHE A 52 -6.70 -13.60 5.02
CA PHE A 52 -6.28 -12.73 6.11
C PHE A 52 -5.93 -11.34 5.60
N PHE A 53 -6.83 -10.39 5.84
CA PHE A 53 -6.66 -8.99 5.46
C PHE A 53 -5.71 -8.28 6.43
N ASN A 54 -4.64 -7.69 5.90
CA ASN A 54 -3.62 -7.01 6.69
C ASN A 54 -3.52 -5.53 6.34
N SER A 55 -3.37 -4.70 7.38
CA SER A 55 -2.94 -3.31 7.25
C SER A 55 -1.48 -3.20 7.69
N PRO A 56 -0.67 -2.31 7.07
CA PRO A 56 0.64 -1.96 7.63
C PRO A 56 0.51 -1.38 9.04
N ILE A 57 1.56 -1.57 9.84
CA ILE A 57 1.66 -1.03 11.20
C ILE A 57 1.91 0.47 11.11
N TYR A 58 1.09 1.26 11.80
CA TYR A 58 1.29 2.70 11.94
C TYR A 58 2.26 2.97 13.09
N LEU A 59 3.43 3.48 12.74
CA LEU A 59 4.45 3.89 13.70
C LEU A 59 4.20 5.33 14.14
N LEU A 60 4.52 5.61 15.39
CA LEU A 60 4.56 6.98 15.88
C LEU A 60 5.75 7.72 15.24
N PRO A 61 5.67 9.06 15.07
CA PRO A 61 6.74 9.80 14.39
C PRO A 61 8.14 9.65 15.01
N HIS A 62 8.22 9.33 16.30
CA HIS A 62 9.49 9.08 16.99
C HIS A 62 9.99 7.63 16.83
N GLU A 63 9.11 6.69 16.50
CA GLU A 63 9.44 5.29 16.21
C GLU A 63 9.96 5.14 14.76
N GLU A 64 9.51 6.00 13.85
CA GLU A 64 9.90 5.96 12.43
C GLU A 64 11.42 6.10 12.23
N LYS A 65 12.05 7.05 12.92
CA LYS A 65 13.52 7.27 12.82
C LYS A 65 14.32 6.09 13.34
N PHE A 66 13.81 5.45 14.39
CA PHE A 66 14.44 4.27 15.00
C PHE A 66 14.37 3.07 14.06
N LEU A 67 13.20 2.82 13.46
CA LEU A 67 13.00 1.70 12.55
C LEU A 67 13.56 1.93 11.15
N HIS A 68 13.64 3.15 10.64
CA HIS A 68 14.33 3.44 9.38
C HIS A 68 15.84 3.16 9.48
N GLY A 69 16.43 3.38 10.67
CA GLY A 69 17.81 2.99 10.97
C GLY A 69 18.03 1.47 10.95
N ILE A 70 17.07 0.70 11.47
CA ILE A 70 17.12 -0.78 11.51
C ILE A 70 16.72 -1.41 10.15
N GLY A 71 15.74 -0.85 9.47
CA GLY A 71 15.23 -1.31 8.16
C GLY A 71 16.19 -1.05 7.00
N CYS A 72 17.07 -0.04 7.09
CA CYS A 72 18.17 0.15 6.13
C CYS A 72 19.19 -1.01 6.21
N ALA A 73 19.41 -1.60 7.39
CA ALA A 73 20.23 -2.80 7.52
C ALA A 73 19.57 -4.02 6.85
N ASN A 74 18.25 -4.18 6.98
CA ASN A 74 17.52 -5.29 6.37
C ASN A 74 17.32 -5.15 4.84
N ARG A 75 17.14 -3.92 4.32
CA ARG A 75 17.10 -3.69 2.86
C ARG A 75 18.43 -3.99 2.18
N LYS A 76 19.56 -3.65 2.81
CA LYS A 76 20.88 -4.08 2.32
C LYS A 76 21.02 -5.60 2.27
N ILE A 77 20.46 -6.33 3.24
CA ILE A 77 20.49 -7.81 3.22
C ILE A 77 19.62 -8.38 2.08
N GLN A 78 18.48 -7.76 1.77
CA GLN A 78 17.61 -8.22 0.68
C GLN A 78 18.15 -7.86 -0.70
N GLU A 79 18.72 -6.66 -0.88
CA GLU A 79 19.43 -6.27 -2.12
C GLU A 79 20.67 -7.15 -2.36
N VAL A 80 21.42 -7.52 -1.32
CA VAL A 80 22.54 -8.48 -1.44
C VAL A 80 22.03 -9.87 -1.85
N ARG A 81 20.92 -10.34 -1.28
CA ARG A 81 20.32 -11.64 -1.62
C ARG A 81 19.78 -11.71 -3.06
N GLU A 82 19.22 -10.63 -3.58
CA GLU A 82 18.78 -10.56 -4.99
C GLU A 82 19.95 -10.42 -5.96
N SER A 83 21.10 -9.87 -5.53
CA SER A 83 22.32 -9.79 -6.35
C SER A 83 23.18 -11.06 -6.38
N GLU A 84 22.90 -12.05 -5.51
CA GLU A 84 23.63 -13.33 -5.43
C GLU A 84 22.95 -14.48 -6.22
N GLU A 85 21.78 -14.26 -6.83
CA GLU A 85 21.23 -15.22 -7.80
C GLU A 85 21.95 -15.07 -9.16
N ILE A 86 23.03 -15.83 -9.29
CA ILE A 86 23.78 -16.02 -10.54
C ILE A 86 22.85 -16.62 -11.60
N PRO A 87 22.83 -16.09 -12.86
CA PRO A 87 22.11 -16.73 -13.96
C PRO A 87 22.77 -18.09 -14.24
N ALA A 88 22.02 -19.17 -14.11
CA ALA A 88 22.45 -20.48 -14.58
C ALA A 88 22.51 -20.49 -16.11
N ASP A 89 23.61 -20.00 -16.68
CA ASP A 89 24.01 -20.27 -18.05
C ASP A 89 25.17 -21.29 -17.99
N THR A 90 24.92 -22.52 -18.43
CA THR A 90 25.99 -23.43 -18.86
C THR A 90 25.65 -23.92 -20.25
N LYS A 91 26.53 -23.51 -21.17
CA LYS A 91 26.53 -23.67 -22.61
C LYS A 91 26.94 -25.07 -23.05
N GLN A 92 26.62 -25.33 -24.34
CA GLN A 92 27.33 -26.20 -25.31
C GLN A 92 27.19 -27.72 -25.08
N GLU A 93 27.10 -28.62 -26.06
CA GLU A 93 27.59 -28.63 -27.45
C GLU A 93 26.87 -29.74 -28.28
N ALA A 94 27.26 -29.87 -29.53
CA ALA A 94 26.62 -30.55 -30.67
C ALA A 94 26.63 -32.10 -30.70
N ASP A 95 26.08 -32.62 -31.81
CA ASP A 95 26.08 -33.99 -32.37
C ASP A 95 24.93 -34.95 -32.01
N ASN A 96 23.85 -34.90 -32.82
CA ASN A 96 23.42 -35.99 -33.72
C ASN A 96 22.30 -35.54 -34.67
#